data_AF-A0A917U8F8-F1
#
_entry.id   AF-A0A917U8F8-F1
#
_cell.length_a   1.000
_cell.length_b   1.000
_cell.length_c   1.000
_cell.angle_alpha   90.00
_cell.angle_beta   90.00
_cell.angle_gamma   90.00
#
_symmetry.space_group_name_H-M   'P 1'
#
loop_
_entity.id
_entity.type
_entity.pdbx_description
1 polymer ?
#
loop_
_entity_poly.entity_id
_entity_poly.type
_entity_poly.pdbx_seq_one_letter_code
_entity_poly.pdbx_strand_id
1 'polypeptide(L)'
;MTARPAGFGASHVVFAGTRPASEARADPGTAVTRHELAELQRDLFAARTAVIRTGTNLNQAVAALNATDEAPVWLGLAVARCERALGQLDAVVGEVDRRLR
;
A
#
# COMPACT_ATOMS: atom_id res chain seq x y z
N MET A 1 -8.38 -20.16 27.93
CA MET A 1 -8.22 -18.74 27.52
C MET A 1 -7.32 -18.72 26.29
N THR A 2 -7.91 -18.79 25.09
CA THR A 2 -7.18 -18.91 23.81
C THR A 2 -7.39 -17.62 23.03
N ALA A 3 -6.35 -16.78 22.96
CA ALA A 3 -6.35 -15.60 22.11
C ALA A 3 -6.33 -16.04 20.65
N ARG A 4 -7.37 -15.66 19.92
CA ARG A 4 -7.53 -15.88 18.48
C ARG A 4 -6.77 -14.75 17.77
N PRO A 5 -5.77 -15.01 16.92
CA PRO A 5 -5.18 -13.93 16.14
C PRO A 5 -6.26 -13.42 15.19
N ALA A 6 -6.69 -12.18 15.41
CA ALA A 6 -7.60 -11.49 14.51
C ALA A 6 -6.88 -11.35 13.16
N GLY A 7 -7.27 -12.20 12.20
CA GLY A 7 -6.85 -12.06 10.82
C GLY A 7 -7.26 -10.67 10.34
N PHE A 8 -6.27 -9.85 9.96
CA PHE A 8 -6.51 -8.54 9.39
C PHE A 8 -7.39 -8.70 8.14
N GLY A 9 -8.63 -8.22 8.23
CA GLY A 9 -9.62 -8.31 7.18
C GLY A 9 -9.10 -7.64 5.91
N ALA A 10 -9.07 -8.40 4.82
CA ALA A 10 -8.84 -7.85 3.49
C ALA A 10 -10.06 -7.01 3.07
N SER A 11 -10.13 -5.76 3.53
CA SER A 11 -11.08 -4.79 2.99
C SER A 11 -10.62 -4.42 1.57
N HIS A 12 -11.27 -5.04 0.59
CA HIS A 12 -11.20 -4.61 -0.80
C HIS A 12 -12.15 -3.42 -0.96
N VAL A 13 -11.61 -2.21 -1.03
CA VAL A 13 -12.37 -1.04 -1.45
C VAL A 13 -12.55 -1.12 -2.96
N VAL A 14 -13.77 -1.46 -3.40
CA VAL A 14 -14.18 -1.34 -4.80
C VAL A 14 -14.68 0.08 -5.01
N PHE A 15 -13.94 0.88 -5.79
CA PHE A 15 -14.41 2.21 -6.18
C PHE A 15 -15.46 2.05 -7.28
N ALA A 16 -16.74 2.05 -6.89
CA ALA A 16 -17.86 2.08 -7.82
C ALA A 16 -17.96 3.47 -8.46
N GLY A 17 -17.40 3.63 -9.65
CA GLY A 17 -17.52 4.86 -10.42
C GLY A 17 -18.95 5.11 -10.87
N THR A 18 -19.60 6.13 -10.32
CA THR A 18 -20.79 6.74 -10.95
C THR A 18 -20.86 8.25 -10.69
N ARG A 19 -20.59 9.06 -11.74
CA ARG A 19 -21.56 9.97 -12.40
C ARG A 19 -20.82 11.03 -13.25
N PRO A 20 -21.42 11.49 -14.36
CA PRO A 20 -20.90 12.58 -15.15
C PRO A 20 -21.28 13.91 -14.47
N ALA A 21 -20.29 14.77 -14.23
CA ALA A 21 -20.51 16.15 -13.84
C ALA A 21 -19.86 17.04 -14.90
N SER A 22 -20.74 17.81 -15.54
CA SER A 22 -20.52 18.95 -16.46
C SER A 22 -19.12 19.56 -16.45
N GLU A 23 -18.62 19.86 -17.64
CA GLU A 23 -17.44 20.66 -17.96
C GLU A 23 -17.42 21.99 -17.18
N ALA A 24 -16.99 21.96 -15.92
CA ALA A 24 -16.25 23.07 -15.37
C ALA A 24 -14.98 23.15 -16.21
N ARG A 25 -14.81 24.25 -16.95
CA ARG A 25 -13.63 24.53 -17.76
C ARG A 25 -12.42 24.48 -16.83
N ALA A 26 -11.80 23.31 -16.75
CA ALA A 26 -10.58 23.11 -15.99
C ALA A 26 -9.55 24.06 -16.59
N ASP A 27 -8.92 24.85 -15.73
CA ASP A 27 -7.76 25.63 -16.14
C ASP A 27 -6.74 24.62 -16.72
N PRO A 28 -6.34 24.74 -18.00
CA PRO A 28 -5.50 23.73 -18.65
C PRO A 28 -4.15 23.52 -17.93
N GLY A 29 -3.77 24.42 -17.01
CA GLY A 29 -2.60 24.27 -16.15
C GLY A 29 -2.79 23.43 -14.88
N THR A 30 -4.01 23.00 -14.51
CA THR A 30 -4.29 22.27 -13.25
C THR A 30 -5.04 20.94 -13.44
N ALA A 31 -5.41 20.58 -14.67
CA ALA A 31 -6.14 19.34 -14.94
C ALA A 31 -5.21 18.12 -14.88
N VAL A 32 -5.31 17.31 -13.81
CA VAL A 32 -4.67 15.98 -13.75
C VAL A 32 -5.24 15.12 -14.88
N THR A 33 -4.36 14.64 -15.75
CA THR A 33 -4.75 13.79 -16.86
C THR A 33 -5.16 12.40 -16.37
N ARG A 34 -6.04 11.73 -17.12
CA ARG A 34 -6.40 10.33 -16.84
C ARG A 34 -5.18 9.41 -16.84
N HIS A 35 -4.16 9.73 -17.64
CA HIS A 35 -2.91 8.97 -17.69
C HIS A 35 -2.14 9.10 -16.38
N GLU A 36 -1.93 10.32 -15.89
CA GLU A 36 -1.26 10.58 -14.60
C GLU A 36 -1.99 9.92 -13.42
N LEU A 37 -3.33 9.96 -13.43
CA LEU A 37 -4.12 9.29 -12.40
C LEU A 37 -3.96 7.76 -12.46
N ALA A 38 -3.88 7.19 -13.67
CA ALA A 38 -3.65 5.76 -13.86
C ALA A 38 -2.24 5.32 -13.41
N GLU A 39 -1.23 6.19 -13.56
CA GLU A 39 0.11 5.94 -13.04
C GLU A 39 0.13 5.92 -11.51
N LEU A 40 -0.39 6.97 -10.87
CA LEU A 40 -0.51 7.05 -9.41
C LEU A 40 -1.30 5.87 -8.84
N GLN A 41 -2.39 5.47 -9.51
CA GLN A 41 -3.19 4.32 -9.12
C GLN A 41 -2.37 3.01 -9.18
N ARG A 42 -1.57 2.79 -10.22
CA ARG A 42 -0.69 1.60 -10.34
C ARG A 42 0.35 1.58 -9.23
N ASP A 43 1.00 2.72 -8.97
CA ASP A 43 2.03 2.82 -7.95
C ASP A 43 1.46 2.58 -6.55
N LEU A 44 0.28 3.14 -6.26
CA LEU A 44 -0.41 2.91 -5.00
C LEU A 44 -0.83 1.44 -4.83
N PHE A 45 -1.31 0.76 -5.87
CA PHE A 45 -1.65 -0.66 -5.80
C PHE A 45 -0.42 -1.55 -5.59
N ALA A 46 0.70 -1.22 -6.23
CA ALA A 46 1.96 -1.91 -6.03
C ALA A 46 2.45 -1.76 -4.58
N ALA A 47 2.45 -0.53 -4.05
CA ALA A 47 2.80 -0.24 -2.67
C ALA A 47 1.88 -0.98 -1.68
N ARG A 48 0.56 -0.93 -1.88
CA ARG A 48 -0.43 -1.67 -1.05
C ARG A 48 -0.13 -3.17 -1.03
N THR A 49 0.19 -3.76 -2.18
CA THR A 49 0.49 -5.19 -2.29
C THR A 49 1.76 -5.56 -1.54
N ALA A 50 2.79 -4.73 -1.63
CA ALA A 50 4.06 -4.95 -0.94
C ALA A 50 3.91 -4.86 0.59
N VAL A 51 3.11 -3.91 1.09
CA VAL A 51 2.80 -3.77 2.52
C VAL A 51 2.04 -5.00 3.04
N ILE A 52 1.01 -5.46 2.33
CA ILE A 52 0.25 -6.66 2.73
C ILE A 52 1.15 -7.89 2.83
N ARG A 53 1.99 -8.13 1.81
CA ARG A 53 2.94 -9.26 1.81
C ARG A 53 3.91 -9.19 2.98
N THR A 54 4.36 -7.99 3.33
CA THR A 54 5.22 -7.82 4.51
C THR A 54 4.50 -8.20 5.79
N GLY A 55 3.26 -7.76 5.99
CA GLY A 55 2.47 -8.15 7.16
C GLY A 55 2.34 -9.67 7.29
N THR A 56 2.10 -10.38 6.19
CA THR A 56 2.09 -11.84 6.16
C THR A 56 3.44 -12.45 6.56
N ASN A 57 4.54 -11.93 6.01
CA ASN A 57 5.88 -12.42 6.34
C ASN A 57 6.23 -12.17 7.81
N LEU A 58 5.94 -10.99 8.36
CA LEU A 58 6.18 -10.71 9.78
C LEU A 58 5.37 -11.62 10.70
N ASN A 59 4.10 -11.88 10.36
CA ASN A 59 3.29 -12.85 11.11
C ASN A 59 3.89 -14.26 11.08
N GLN A 60 4.44 -14.69 9.95
CA GLN A 60 5.16 -15.97 9.86
C GLN A 60 6.44 -15.98 10.69
N ALA A 61 7.16 -14.86 10.75
CA ALA A 61 8.36 -14.75 11.57
C ALA A 61 8.06 -14.80 13.07
N VAL A 62 6.99 -14.14 13.52
CA VAL A 62 6.51 -14.23 14.90
C VAL A 62 6.07 -15.66 15.22
N ALA A 63 5.37 -16.33 14.30
CA ALA A 63 4.96 -17.72 14.49
C ALA A 63 6.17 -18.66 14.63
N ALA A 64 7.20 -18.49 13.80
CA ALA A 64 8.44 -19.24 13.90
C ALA A 64 9.18 -18.97 15.22
N LEU A 65 9.34 -17.70 15.60
CA LEU A 65 9.95 -17.31 16.87
C LEU A 65 9.22 -17.93 18.06
N ASN A 66 7.89 -17.87 18.08
CA ASN A 66 7.11 -18.49 19.15
C ASN A 66 7.21 -20.02 19.19
N ALA A 67 7.51 -20.66 18.05
CA ALA A 67 7.60 -22.11 17.94
C ALA A 67 9.00 -22.65 18.25
N THR A 68 10.06 -21.89 17.94
CA THR A 68 11.45 -22.36 17.98
C THR A 68 12.37 -21.50 18.84
N ASP A 69 11.88 -20.38 19.40
CA ASP A 69 12.66 -19.35 20.09
C ASP A 69 13.77 -18.72 19.23
N GLU A 70 13.69 -18.91 17.91
CA GLU A 70 14.65 -18.40 16.92
C GLU A 70 13.92 -17.60 15.85
N ALA A 71 14.47 -16.44 15.48
CA ALA A 71 13.96 -15.67 14.35
C ALA A 71 14.36 -16.34 13.02
N PRO A 72 13.48 -16.37 12.00
CA PRO A 72 13.86 -16.94 10.71
C PRO A 72 15.00 -16.17 10.04
N VAL A 73 15.93 -16.90 9.42
CA VAL A 73 17.09 -16.32 8.71
C VAL A 73 16.71 -15.37 7.57
N TRP A 74 15.51 -15.51 7.00
CA TRP A 74 15.00 -14.63 5.93
C TRP A 74 14.38 -13.33 6.47
N LEU A 75 14.18 -13.17 7.78
CA LEU A 75 13.48 -12.03 8.38
C LEU A 75 14.14 -10.70 8.01
N GLY A 76 15.47 -10.62 8.08
CA GLY A 76 16.20 -9.40 7.70
C GLY A 76 15.94 -8.99 6.26
N LEU A 77 15.88 -9.94 5.33
CA LEU A 77 15.55 -9.68 3.93
C LEU A 77 14.08 -9.24 3.76
N ALA A 78 13.15 -9.76 4.55
CA ALA A 78 11.76 -9.33 4.54
C ALA A 78 11.61 -7.88 5.06
N VAL A 79 12.34 -7.51 6.12
CA VAL A 79 12.37 -6.13 6.65
C VAL A 79 12.93 -5.16 5.61
N ALA A 80 14.06 -5.47 4.98
CA ALA A 80 14.65 -4.61 3.95
C ALA A 80 13.71 -4.38 2.74
N ARG A 81 12.93 -5.39 2.37
CA ARG A 81 11.90 -5.26 1.32
C ARG A 81 10.75 -4.37 1.76
N CYS A 82 10.37 -4.40 3.04
CA CYS A 82 9.36 -3.50 3.61
C CYS A 82 9.81 -2.05 3.57
N GLU A 83 11.01 -1.75 4.07
CA GLU A 83 11.56 -0.39 4.10
C GLU A 83 11.59 0.23 2.70
N ARG A 84 11.98 -0.57 1.69
CA ARG A 84 11.94 -0.14 0.29
C ARG A 84 10.52 0.15 -0.20
N ALA A 85 9.56 -0.70 0.13
CA ALA A 85 8.16 -0.51 -0.26
C ALA A 85 7.53 0.72 0.42
N LEU A 86 7.86 0.97 1.70
CA LEU A 86 7.45 2.17 2.43
C LEU A 86 8.06 3.43 1.82
N GLY A 87 9.35 3.42 1.47
CA GLY A 87 9.97 4.55 0.78
C GLY A 87 9.34 4.85 -0.59
N GLN A 88 8.91 3.82 -1.33
CA GLN A 88 8.14 3.99 -2.56
C GLN A 88 6.75 4.60 -2.29
N LEU A 89 6.07 4.17 -1.24
CA LEU A 89 4.78 4.72 -0.83
C LEU A 89 4.92 6.20 -0.44
N ASP A 90 5.93 6.55 0.36
CA ASP A 90 6.19 7.93 0.78
C ASP A 90 6.48 8.83 -0.42
N ALA A 91 7.19 8.32 -1.44
CA ALA A 91 7.42 9.05 -2.69
C ALA A 91 6.12 9.34 -3.45
N VAL A 92 5.21 8.35 -3.53
CA VAL A 92 3.89 8.52 -4.16
C VAL A 92 3.03 9.52 -3.38
N VAL A 93 3.00 9.42 -2.04
CA VAL A 93 2.27 10.37 -1.18
C VAL A 93 2.83 11.79 -1.34
N GLY A 94 4.15 11.94 -1.36
CA GLY A 94 4.80 13.23 -1.57
C GLY A 94 4.50 13.83 -2.96
N GLU A 95 4.37 12.99 -3.98
CA GLU A 95 3.94 13.45 -5.31
C GLU A 95 2.49 13.91 -5.33
N VAL A 96 1.59 13.17 -4.67
CA VAL A 96 0.19 13.58 -4.52
C VAL A 96 0.08 14.91 -3.77
N ASP A 97 0.78 15.07 -2.64
CA ASP A 97 0.79 16.32 -1.86
C ASP A 97 1.31 17.50 -2.69
N ARG A 98 2.37 17.32 -3.49
CA ARG A 98 2.88 18.37 -4.40
C ARG A 98 1.86 18.80 -5.45
N ARG A 99 1.04 17.88 -5.96
CA ARG A 99 0.03 18.18 -6.99
C ARG A 99 -1.25 18.80 -6.43
N LEU A 100 -1.49 18.66 -5.13
CA LEU A 100 -2.65 19.23 -4.45
C LEU A 100 -2.41 20.64 -3.88
N ARG A 101 -1.16 21.13 -3.92
CA ARG A 101 -0.77 22.49 -3.48
C ARG A 101 -0.68 23.43 -4.67
#